data_AF-E3MIS8-F1
#
_entry.id   AF-E3MIS8-F1
#
_cell.length_a   1.000
_cell.length_b   1.000
_cell.length_c   1.000
_cell.angle_alpha   90.00
_cell.angle_beta   90.00
_cell.angle_gamma   90.00
#
_symmetry.space_group_name_H-M   'P 1'
#
loop_
_entity.id
_entity.type
_entity.pdbx_description
1 polymer ?
#
loop_
_entity_poly.entity_id
_entity_poly.type
_entity_poly.pdbx_seq_one_letter_code
_entity_poly.pdbx_strand_id
1 'polypeptide(L)'
;MSVKNSVSEILYAKVFTNQHILENILSYLSDDFRKNLNVRLVNKSINNTFLRQIRRNHQKMKIEYAYNVEHSFTRSKGFIYINYRKIYTHDVVGYFIFLNTAVGVKVEKITTRRLWLLEEVFKRRLHDIIHSKLIGTNGTHIQSLINLEEICDGCVKCSTIAQKCIEYGPLRFSTLQTMTYSKNYKKLHVTDKLFEDIAEYCISKSKNKEECFKELDKTILSTISCDKLAIWVNESRVLPDEDTYPKFDHRHMPREVIDIILKKWNVKSLKLSMLHITNEQMCSVEWLQYDYFTRVRLNDPYWETKQSDLKFNHVEVSLSYSQDCVRGLGNLPPETEPPAGYDNFIPNIRRMFPTDQILMELTHWYFIACNNIEKKMSTILQVVTKEQHQKLSLDIQFFVNIGIVKKLNEGTYREELLGIASGYVLQENRFHCFKKSSPFSAEHGPEVFLDNKWIGRRFQVRDTVNRFNFNLDVYIKEKELKEEFNKELLQEYPNSFVGHFFA
;
A
#
# COMPACT_ATOMS: atom_id res chain seq x y z
N MET A 1 -65.12 -9.79 -10.96
CA MET A 1 -64.22 -10.97 -10.94
C MET A 1 -63.07 -10.65 -9.99
N SER A 2 -62.99 -11.39 -8.88
CA SER A 2 -62.03 -11.16 -7.79
C SER A 2 -60.68 -11.78 -8.13
N VAL A 3 -59.63 -10.94 -8.08
CA VAL A 3 -58.23 -11.34 -8.27
C VAL A 3 -57.78 -12.10 -7.02
N LYS A 4 -57.83 -13.44 -7.06
CA LYS A 4 -57.07 -14.28 -6.14
C LYS A 4 -55.60 -14.24 -6.59
N ASN A 5 -54.87 -13.20 -6.21
CA ASN A 5 -53.42 -13.31 -6.17
C ASN A 5 -53.10 -14.44 -5.19
N SER A 6 -52.41 -15.47 -5.69
CA SER A 6 -52.03 -16.59 -4.84
C SER A 6 -51.12 -16.04 -3.73
N VAL A 7 -51.23 -16.58 -2.51
CA VAL A 7 -50.36 -16.18 -1.37
C VAL A 7 -48.88 -16.22 -1.75
N SER A 8 -48.51 -17.11 -2.69
CA SER A 8 -47.18 -17.22 -3.30
C SER A 8 -46.77 -15.97 -4.07
N GLU A 9 -47.61 -15.40 -4.94
CA GLU A 9 -47.30 -14.16 -5.69
C GLU A 9 -47.11 -12.95 -4.77
N ILE A 10 -47.89 -12.87 -3.69
CA ILE A 10 -47.75 -11.81 -2.68
C ILE A 10 -46.42 -11.95 -1.93
N LEU A 11 -46.01 -13.18 -1.61
CA LEU A 11 -44.72 -13.45 -0.95
C LEU A 11 -43.54 -13.20 -1.90
N TYR A 12 -43.63 -13.60 -3.17
CA TYR A 12 -42.63 -13.28 -4.20
C TYR A 12 -42.49 -11.76 -4.38
N ALA A 13 -43.60 -11.04 -4.48
CA ALA A 13 -43.58 -9.58 -4.55
C ALA A 13 -42.85 -9.00 -3.33
N LYS A 14 -43.17 -9.43 -2.10
CA LYS A 14 -42.50 -8.94 -0.88
C LYS A 14 -40.99 -9.15 -0.88
N VAL A 15 -40.48 -10.25 -1.44
CA VAL A 15 -39.04 -10.51 -1.56
C VAL A 15 -38.40 -9.65 -2.66
N PHE A 16 -39.00 -9.62 -3.86
CA PHE A 16 -38.44 -8.91 -5.03
C PHE A 16 -38.73 -7.41 -5.07
N THR A 17 -39.53 -6.87 -4.15
CA THR A 17 -39.68 -5.43 -3.93
C THR A 17 -38.86 -4.93 -2.74
N ASN A 18 -38.37 -5.82 -1.87
CA ASN A 18 -37.52 -5.44 -0.75
C ASN A 18 -36.07 -5.29 -1.20
N GLN A 19 -35.62 -4.04 -1.28
CA GLN A 19 -34.29 -3.72 -1.76
C GLN A 19 -33.17 -4.32 -0.90
N HIS A 20 -33.31 -4.34 0.43
CA HIS A 20 -32.29 -4.89 1.32
C HIS A 20 -32.11 -6.39 1.11
N ILE A 21 -33.22 -7.11 0.93
CA ILE A 21 -33.20 -8.55 0.65
C ILE A 21 -32.56 -8.81 -0.71
N LEU A 22 -32.89 -8.02 -1.73
CA LEU A 22 -32.27 -8.16 -3.05
C LEU A 22 -30.79 -7.83 -3.05
N GLU A 23 -30.35 -6.77 -2.37
CA GLU A 23 -28.92 -6.46 -2.24
C GLU A 23 -28.19 -7.63 -1.57
N ASN A 24 -28.76 -8.24 -0.54
CA ASN A 24 -28.18 -9.41 0.11
C ASN A 24 -28.12 -10.62 -0.84
N ILE A 25 -29.23 -10.96 -1.52
CA ILE A 25 -29.27 -12.07 -2.50
C ILE A 25 -28.22 -11.86 -3.60
N LEU A 26 -28.17 -10.66 -4.18
CA LEU A 26 -27.24 -10.34 -5.26
C LEU A 26 -25.79 -10.26 -4.78
N SER A 27 -25.54 -10.04 -3.47
CA SER A 27 -24.19 -10.09 -2.90
C SER A 27 -23.59 -11.51 -2.89
N TYR A 28 -24.44 -12.54 -2.93
CA TYR A 28 -24.01 -13.94 -3.06
C TYR A 28 -23.77 -14.37 -4.51
N LEU A 29 -24.27 -13.59 -5.48
CA LEU A 29 -23.91 -13.81 -6.88
C LEU A 29 -22.48 -13.33 -7.07
N SER A 30 -21.63 -14.23 -7.59
CA SER A 30 -20.19 -14.04 -7.78
C SER A 30 -19.76 -12.58 -7.96
N ASP A 31 -18.65 -12.23 -7.31
CA ASP A 31 -17.95 -10.96 -7.48
C ASP A 31 -17.76 -10.57 -8.95
N ASP A 32 -17.80 -11.50 -9.91
CA ASP A 32 -17.85 -11.21 -11.34
C ASP A 32 -19.29 -11.09 -11.88
N PHE A 33 -19.76 -9.85 -12.05
CA PHE A 33 -21.07 -9.57 -12.61
C PHE A 33 -21.23 -10.10 -14.05
N ARG A 34 -20.14 -10.31 -14.81
CA ARG A 34 -20.23 -10.79 -16.21
C ARG A 34 -20.86 -12.18 -16.27
N LYS A 35 -20.53 -13.04 -15.30
CA LYS A 35 -21.08 -14.40 -15.18
C LYS A 35 -22.57 -14.41 -14.85
N ASN A 36 -23.08 -13.32 -14.28
CA ASN A 36 -24.45 -13.20 -13.78
C ASN A 36 -25.28 -12.17 -14.56
N LEU A 37 -24.86 -11.76 -15.77
CA LEU A 37 -25.61 -10.79 -16.57
C LEU A 37 -27.04 -11.26 -16.88
N ASN A 38 -27.26 -12.56 -17.01
CA ASN A 38 -28.59 -13.13 -17.25
C ASN A 38 -29.56 -12.89 -16.09
N VAL A 39 -29.06 -12.72 -14.87
CA VAL A 39 -29.91 -12.42 -13.69
C VAL A 39 -30.63 -11.08 -13.85
N ARG A 40 -30.09 -10.17 -14.66
CA ARG A 40 -30.74 -8.89 -15.01
C ARG A 40 -32.05 -9.08 -15.76
N LEU A 41 -32.26 -10.23 -16.41
CA LEU A 41 -33.45 -10.50 -17.20
C LEU A 41 -34.63 -11.00 -16.36
N VAL A 42 -34.41 -11.32 -15.08
CA VAL A 42 -35.45 -11.88 -14.21
C VAL A 42 -36.58 -10.87 -13.96
N ASN A 43 -36.25 -9.63 -13.57
CA ASN A 43 -37.21 -8.52 -13.52
C ASN A 43 -36.50 -7.15 -13.38
N LYS A 44 -37.29 -6.07 -13.50
CA LYS A 44 -36.80 -4.68 -13.40
C LYS A 44 -36.14 -4.36 -12.06
N SER A 45 -36.67 -4.88 -10.94
CA SER A 45 -36.14 -4.64 -9.60
C SER A 45 -34.75 -5.24 -9.42
N ILE A 46 -34.58 -6.51 -9.84
CA ILE A 46 -33.29 -7.20 -9.86
C ILE A 46 -32.29 -6.46 -10.76
N ASN A 47 -32.68 -6.09 -11.98
CA ASN A 47 -31.79 -5.34 -12.87
C ASN A 47 -31.33 -4.02 -12.24
N ASN A 48 -32.24 -3.26 -11.62
CA ASN A 48 -31.90 -1.99 -10.97
C ASN A 48 -30.94 -2.18 -9.79
N THR A 49 -31.21 -3.16 -8.93
CA THR A 49 -30.34 -3.47 -7.77
C THR A 49 -28.98 -3.99 -8.23
N PHE A 50 -28.94 -4.82 -9.27
CA PHE A 50 -27.70 -5.31 -9.88
C PHE A 50 -26.85 -4.16 -10.44
N LEU A 51 -27.44 -3.25 -11.23
CA LEU A 51 -26.74 -2.08 -11.75
C LEU A 51 -26.27 -1.14 -10.63
N ARG A 52 -27.06 -0.97 -9.56
CA ARG A 52 -26.67 -0.20 -8.37
C ARG A 52 -25.45 -0.81 -7.68
N GLN A 53 -25.39 -2.13 -7.56
CA GLN A 53 -24.22 -2.81 -7.00
C GLN A 53 -22.97 -2.61 -7.87
N ILE A 54 -23.10 -2.67 -9.20
CA ILE A 54 -21.98 -2.37 -10.11
C ILE A 54 -21.50 -0.93 -9.90
N ARG A 55 -22.41 0.06 -9.85
CA ARG A 55 -22.05 1.47 -9.60
C ARG A 55 -21.29 1.64 -8.30
N ARG A 56 -21.79 1.07 -7.20
CA ARG A 56 -21.16 1.14 -5.88
C ARG A 56 -19.75 0.51 -5.90
N ASN A 57 -19.61 -0.65 -6.52
CA ASN A 57 -18.34 -1.38 -6.57
C ASN A 57 -17.30 -0.72 -7.49
N HIS A 58 -17.71 0.10 -8.47
CA HIS A 58 -16.83 0.72 -9.46
C HIS A 58 -16.69 2.24 -9.27
N GLN A 59 -17.28 2.82 -8.23
CA GLN A 59 -17.00 4.21 -7.82
C GLN A 59 -15.51 4.36 -7.43
N LYS A 60 -14.93 3.30 -6.87
CA LYS A 60 -13.49 3.16 -6.63
C LYS A 60 -12.94 2.11 -7.60
N MET A 61 -12.00 2.52 -8.42
CA MET A 61 -11.36 1.71 -9.46
C MET A 61 -9.93 1.42 -9.06
N LYS A 62 -9.59 0.15 -8.92
CA LYS A 62 -8.23 -0.35 -8.79
C LYS A 62 -7.87 -1.07 -10.09
N ILE A 63 -6.86 -0.58 -10.80
CA ILE A 63 -6.39 -1.16 -12.07
C ILE A 63 -4.94 -1.60 -11.85
N GLU A 64 -4.66 -2.89 -11.89
CA GLU A 64 -3.32 -3.40 -11.57
C GLU A 64 -2.84 -4.50 -12.51
N TYR A 65 -1.53 -4.49 -12.76
CA TYR A 65 -0.83 -5.64 -13.28
C TYR A 65 -0.27 -6.46 -12.10
N ALA A 66 -0.99 -7.51 -11.71
CA ALA A 66 -0.66 -8.33 -10.54
C ALA A 66 0.23 -9.51 -10.95
N TYR A 67 1.54 -9.27 -11.01
CA TYR A 67 2.55 -10.28 -11.33
C TYR A 67 3.80 -10.17 -10.43
N ASN A 68 4.61 -11.23 -10.37
CA ASN A 68 5.88 -11.20 -9.65
C ASN A 68 6.86 -10.36 -10.44
N VAL A 69 7.48 -9.37 -9.81
CA VAL A 69 8.42 -8.48 -10.49
C VAL A 69 9.62 -9.28 -10.99
N GLU A 70 10.09 -10.26 -10.21
CA GLU A 70 11.21 -11.14 -10.55
C GLU A 70 10.97 -12.00 -11.80
N HIS A 71 9.71 -12.27 -12.15
CA HIS A 71 9.33 -13.05 -13.34
C HIS A 71 8.66 -12.19 -14.44
N SER A 72 8.55 -10.89 -14.25
CA SER A 72 7.77 -10.02 -15.14
C SER A 72 8.42 -9.79 -16.51
N PHE A 73 9.75 -9.85 -16.58
CA PHE A 73 10.52 -9.59 -17.81
C PHE A 73 10.40 -10.70 -18.87
N THR A 74 9.79 -11.84 -18.56
CA THR A 74 9.77 -13.00 -19.48
C THR A 74 8.42 -13.25 -20.15
N ARG A 75 7.32 -12.56 -19.79
CA ARG A 75 5.99 -12.83 -20.36
C ARG A 75 5.06 -11.60 -20.44
N SER A 76 4.73 -11.18 -21.65
CA SER A 76 3.58 -10.29 -21.91
C SER A 76 2.29 -11.10 -21.80
N LYS A 77 1.48 -10.88 -20.76
CA LYS A 77 0.14 -11.47 -20.70
C LYS A 77 -0.89 -10.49 -21.25
N GLY A 78 -1.82 -11.01 -22.04
CA GLY A 78 -2.92 -10.24 -22.61
C GLY A 78 -4.04 -9.92 -21.62
N PHE A 79 -3.77 -9.68 -20.33
CA PHE A 79 -4.79 -9.26 -19.35
C PHE A 79 -4.24 -8.37 -18.23
N ILE A 80 -5.16 -7.64 -17.57
CA ILE A 80 -4.94 -6.84 -16.36
C ILE A 80 -6.02 -7.16 -15.32
N TYR A 81 -5.88 -6.66 -14.09
CA TYR A 81 -6.91 -6.76 -13.07
C TYR A 81 -7.61 -5.43 -12.86
N ILE A 82 -8.94 -5.43 -12.88
CA ILE A 82 -9.77 -4.27 -12.56
C ILE A 82 -10.70 -4.64 -11.41
N ASN A 83 -10.56 -3.96 -10.27
CA ASN A 83 -11.26 -4.29 -9.02
C ASN A 83 -11.16 -5.78 -8.70
N TYR A 84 -9.94 -6.32 -8.78
CA TYR A 84 -9.62 -7.73 -8.52
C TYR A 84 -10.16 -8.73 -9.55
N ARG A 85 -10.58 -8.26 -10.72
CA ARG A 85 -11.11 -9.12 -11.79
C ARG A 85 -10.18 -9.13 -12.98
N LYS A 86 -9.89 -10.33 -13.49
CA LYS A 86 -9.10 -10.56 -14.69
C LYS A 86 -9.87 -10.07 -15.92
N ILE A 87 -9.29 -9.14 -16.66
CA ILE A 87 -9.86 -8.58 -17.90
C ILE A 87 -8.80 -8.62 -18.97
N TYR A 88 -9.12 -9.27 -20.11
CA TYR A 88 -8.22 -9.32 -21.24
C TYR A 88 -8.01 -7.93 -21.85
N THR A 89 -6.80 -7.66 -22.35
CA THR A 89 -6.39 -6.34 -22.87
C THR A 89 -7.30 -5.85 -24.00
N HIS A 90 -7.76 -6.76 -24.87
CA HIS A 90 -8.70 -6.45 -25.95
C HIS A 90 -10.11 -6.08 -25.45
N ASP A 91 -10.49 -6.56 -24.26
CA ASP A 91 -11.81 -6.33 -23.65
C ASP A 91 -11.91 -5.02 -22.86
N VAL A 92 -10.78 -4.42 -22.47
CA VAL A 92 -10.74 -3.26 -21.55
C VAL A 92 -11.58 -2.09 -22.07
N VAL A 93 -11.51 -1.81 -23.37
CA VAL A 93 -12.28 -0.71 -23.99
C VAL A 93 -13.78 -0.95 -23.83
N GLY A 94 -14.25 -2.14 -24.23
CA GLY A 94 -15.66 -2.51 -24.11
C GLY A 94 -16.12 -2.51 -22.66
N TYR A 95 -15.26 -2.93 -21.74
CA TYR A 95 -15.53 -2.89 -20.31
C TYR A 95 -15.76 -1.46 -19.79
N PHE A 96 -14.90 -0.50 -20.14
CA PHE A 96 -15.09 0.90 -19.73
C PHE A 96 -16.29 1.56 -20.37
N ILE A 97 -16.57 1.26 -21.66
CA ILE A 97 -17.79 1.74 -22.33
C ILE A 97 -19.03 1.18 -21.61
N PHE A 98 -19.03 -0.09 -21.24
CA PHE A 98 -20.13 -0.68 -20.48
C PHE A 98 -20.34 0.04 -19.14
N LEU A 99 -19.28 0.24 -18.36
CA LEU A 99 -19.38 0.92 -17.07
C LEU A 99 -19.89 2.36 -17.21
N ASN A 100 -19.36 3.11 -18.18
CA ASN A 100 -19.69 4.51 -18.35
C ASN A 100 -21.09 4.69 -19.00
N THR A 101 -21.33 4.07 -20.14
CA THR A 101 -22.54 4.30 -20.94
C THR A 101 -23.72 3.44 -20.51
N ALA A 102 -23.53 2.14 -20.32
CA ALA A 102 -24.64 1.22 -20.05
C ALA A 102 -25.04 1.22 -18.57
N VAL A 103 -24.06 1.31 -17.67
CA VAL A 103 -24.30 1.31 -16.22
C VAL A 103 -24.42 2.74 -15.68
N GLY A 104 -23.70 3.72 -16.23
CA GLY A 104 -23.67 5.08 -15.70
C GLY A 104 -22.86 5.17 -14.41
N VAL A 105 -21.71 4.50 -14.34
CA VAL A 105 -20.81 4.57 -13.18
C VAL A 105 -20.16 5.95 -13.12
N LYS A 106 -20.31 6.62 -11.96
CA LYS A 106 -19.56 7.83 -11.62
C LYS A 106 -18.29 7.42 -10.88
N VAL A 107 -17.19 7.33 -11.60
CA VAL A 107 -15.89 6.99 -10.99
C VAL A 107 -15.40 8.20 -10.20
N GLU A 108 -15.04 7.97 -8.94
CA GLU A 108 -14.54 9.01 -8.04
C GLU A 108 -13.07 8.80 -7.70
N LYS A 109 -12.63 7.55 -7.61
CA LYS A 109 -11.25 7.22 -7.25
C LYS A 109 -10.67 6.22 -8.22
N ILE A 110 -9.48 6.51 -8.73
CA ILE A 110 -8.70 5.60 -9.57
C ILE A 110 -7.35 5.39 -8.89
N THR A 111 -6.96 4.14 -8.71
CA THR A 111 -5.62 3.75 -8.28
C THR A 111 -5.09 2.76 -9.29
N THR A 112 -3.99 3.12 -9.95
CA THR A 112 -3.28 2.22 -10.84
C THR A 112 -2.09 1.59 -10.14
N ARG A 113 -1.60 0.46 -10.64
CA ARG A 113 -0.43 -0.18 -10.06
C ARG A 113 0.32 -1.05 -11.04
N ARG A 114 1.65 -0.88 -11.06
CA ARG A 114 2.57 -1.70 -11.88
C ARG A 114 2.19 -1.69 -13.37
N LEU A 115 1.50 -0.65 -13.83
CA LEU A 115 1.10 -0.54 -15.24
C LEU A 115 2.31 -0.29 -16.15
N TRP A 116 3.43 0.17 -15.58
CA TRP A 116 4.70 0.31 -16.27
C TRP A 116 5.33 -1.01 -16.70
N LEU A 117 4.91 -2.15 -16.12
CA LEU A 117 5.32 -3.50 -16.55
C LEU A 117 4.57 -3.99 -17.79
N LEU A 118 3.58 -3.25 -18.27
CA LEU A 118 2.84 -3.58 -19.48
C LEU A 118 3.68 -3.24 -20.72
N GLU A 119 3.43 -3.97 -21.81
CA GLU A 119 3.99 -3.64 -23.13
C GLU A 119 3.70 -2.18 -23.50
N GLU A 120 4.72 -1.48 -24.00
CA GLU A 120 4.68 -0.03 -24.28
C GLU A 120 3.45 0.42 -25.08
N VAL A 121 3.09 -0.35 -26.11
CA VAL A 121 1.94 -0.05 -26.97
C VAL A 121 0.64 -0.11 -26.17
N PHE A 122 0.44 -1.18 -25.40
CA PHE A 122 -0.75 -1.34 -24.58
C PHE A 122 -0.77 -0.36 -23.40
N LYS A 123 0.38 -0.08 -22.79
CA LYS A 123 0.55 0.89 -21.71
C LYS A 123 0.04 2.27 -22.11
N ARG A 124 0.51 2.79 -23.26
CA ARG A 124 0.06 4.08 -23.81
C ARG A 124 -1.42 4.07 -24.16
N ARG A 125 -1.88 3.00 -24.82
CA ARG A 125 -3.30 2.83 -25.17
C ARG A 125 -4.19 2.82 -23.92
N LEU A 126 -3.79 2.11 -22.87
CA LEU A 126 -4.52 2.00 -21.61
C LEU A 126 -4.62 3.37 -20.92
N HIS A 127 -3.54 4.14 -20.88
CA HIS A 127 -3.54 5.52 -20.37
C HIS A 127 -4.60 6.37 -21.07
N ASP A 128 -4.62 6.37 -22.41
CA ASP A 128 -5.59 7.15 -23.17
C ASP A 128 -7.02 6.66 -23.01
N ILE A 129 -7.23 5.34 -22.89
CA ILE A 129 -8.54 4.75 -22.63
C ILE A 129 -9.05 5.14 -21.22
N ILE A 130 -8.18 5.17 -20.20
CA ILE A 130 -8.56 5.63 -18.85
C ILE A 130 -9.04 7.08 -18.91
N HIS A 131 -8.29 7.98 -19.55
CA HIS A 131 -8.72 9.37 -19.69
C HIS A 131 -9.99 9.53 -20.53
N SER A 132 -10.06 8.89 -21.69
CA SER A 132 -11.15 9.15 -22.65
C SER A 132 -12.44 8.39 -22.36
N LYS A 133 -12.37 7.17 -21.82
CA LYS A 133 -13.54 6.29 -21.63
C LYS A 133 -13.93 6.10 -20.18
N LEU A 134 -12.97 6.06 -19.24
CA LEU A 134 -13.26 5.86 -17.82
C LEU A 134 -13.52 7.18 -17.09
N ILE A 135 -12.62 8.16 -17.26
CA ILE A 135 -12.78 9.52 -16.71
C ILE A 135 -13.74 10.32 -17.58
N GLY A 136 -13.55 10.25 -18.91
CA GLY A 136 -14.37 10.95 -19.89
C GLY A 136 -14.19 12.47 -19.87
N THR A 137 -15.03 13.18 -20.63
CA THR A 137 -15.05 14.65 -20.70
C THR A 137 -15.53 15.28 -19.39
N ASN A 138 -16.32 14.54 -18.60
CA ASN A 138 -16.94 14.99 -17.36
C ASN A 138 -16.14 14.55 -16.14
N GLY A 139 -14.80 14.66 -16.14
CA GLY A 139 -13.93 14.36 -14.99
C GLY A 139 -14.22 15.17 -13.70
N THR A 140 -15.39 15.79 -13.59
CA THR A 140 -15.98 16.49 -12.45
C THR A 140 -16.16 15.61 -11.23
N HIS A 141 -16.35 14.30 -11.39
CA HIS A 141 -16.55 13.37 -10.28
C HIS A 141 -15.26 12.80 -9.71
N ILE A 142 -14.14 12.90 -10.44
CA ILE A 142 -12.86 12.34 -9.98
C ILE A 142 -12.33 13.18 -8.82
N GLN A 143 -12.21 12.52 -7.67
CA GLN A 143 -11.67 13.06 -6.43
C GLN A 143 -10.25 12.56 -6.18
N SER A 144 -9.90 11.37 -6.67
CA SER A 144 -8.60 10.75 -6.42
C SER A 144 -8.07 10.08 -7.69
N LEU A 145 -6.84 10.42 -8.08
CA LEU A 145 -6.11 9.75 -9.14
C LEU A 145 -4.71 9.43 -8.63
N ILE A 146 -4.46 8.14 -8.38
CA ILE A 146 -3.22 7.66 -7.80
C ILE A 146 -2.50 6.77 -8.83
N ASN A 147 -1.23 7.09 -9.06
CA ASN A 147 -0.22 6.30 -9.77
C ASN A 147 -0.33 6.23 -11.29
N LEU A 148 -1.22 7.01 -11.92
CA LEU A 148 -1.37 6.97 -13.38
C LEU A 148 -0.16 7.59 -14.09
N GLU A 149 0.57 8.48 -13.42
CA GLU A 149 1.76 9.11 -14.00
C GLU A 149 2.94 8.14 -14.19
N GLU A 150 2.95 6.95 -13.56
CA GLU A 150 3.95 5.89 -13.83
C GLU A 150 4.07 5.52 -15.32
N ILE A 151 3.02 5.78 -16.10
CA ILE A 151 2.95 5.34 -17.50
C ILE A 151 2.94 6.48 -18.53
N CYS A 152 2.97 7.74 -18.09
CA CYS A 152 2.95 8.92 -18.97
C CYS A 152 3.89 10.05 -18.56
N ASP A 153 4.58 9.91 -17.41
CA ASP A 153 5.56 10.87 -16.90
C ASP A 153 5.03 12.32 -16.79
N GLY A 154 3.80 12.47 -16.31
CA GLY A 154 3.16 13.77 -16.06
C GLY A 154 2.69 14.52 -17.31
N CYS A 155 1.84 13.88 -18.12
CA CYS A 155 1.26 14.53 -19.30
C CYS A 155 0.20 15.58 -18.94
N VAL A 156 -0.13 16.46 -19.91
CA VAL A 156 -1.14 17.53 -19.76
C VAL A 156 -2.50 17.04 -19.24
N LYS A 157 -2.93 15.85 -19.66
CA LYS A 157 -4.20 15.25 -19.19
C LYS A 157 -4.15 14.92 -17.69
N CYS A 158 -3.01 14.40 -17.22
CA CYS A 158 -2.76 14.10 -15.81
C CYS A 158 -2.69 15.39 -14.98
N SER A 159 -1.93 16.40 -15.42
CA SER A 159 -1.85 17.70 -14.76
C SER A 159 -3.21 18.39 -14.61
N THR A 160 -4.06 18.31 -15.66
CA THR A 160 -5.42 18.86 -15.63
C THR A 160 -6.30 18.15 -14.59
N ILE A 161 -6.12 16.84 -14.41
CA ILE A 161 -6.85 16.08 -13.39
C ILE A 161 -6.31 16.35 -11.98
N ALA A 162 -4.99 16.53 -11.82
CA ALA A 162 -4.39 16.92 -10.55
C ALA A 162 -5.06 18.17 -9.96
N GLN A 163 -5.29 19.19 -10.81
CA GLN A 163 -5.97 20.43 -10.41
C GLN A 163 -7.41 20.21 -9.90
N LYS A 164 -8.07 19.09 -10.24
CA LYS A 164 -9.44 18.78 -9.80
C LYS A 164 -9.47 17.85 -8.58
N CYS A 165 -8.51 16.94 -8.44
CA CYS A 165 -8.48 15.92 -7.39
C CYS A 165 -8.23 16.49 -5.98
N ILE A 166 -8.88 15.95 -4.96
CA ILE A 166 -8.50 16.21 -3.55
C ILE A 166 -7.33 15.32 -3.10
N GLU A 167 -7.06 14.22 -3.81
CA GLU A 167 -5.94 13.31 -3.59
C GLU A 167 -5.25 12.97 -4.92
N TYR A 168 -3.93 13.14 -5.02
CA TYR A 168 -3.22 12.97 -6.27
C TYR A 168 -1.78 12.46 -6.10
N GLY A 169 -1.29 11.75 -7.12
CA GLY A 169 0.14 11.47 -7.33
C GLY A 169 0.46 9.97 -7.43
N PRO A 170 1.73 9.54 -7.44
CA PRO A 170 2.89 10.37 -7.20
C PRO A 170 3.05 11.48 -8.24
N LEU A 171 3.40 12.68 -7.78
CA LEU A 171 3.71 13.81 -8.64
C LEU A 171 5.02 13.54 -9.39
N ARG A 172 4.98 13.69 -10.71
CA ARG A 172 6.18 13.83 -11.54
C ARG A 172 6.66 15.27 -11.55
N PHE A 173 7.94 15.47 -11.83
CA PHE A 173 8.54 16.80 -11.87
C PHE A 173 7.86 17.68 -12.94
N SER A 174 7.55 17.11 -14.11
CA SER A 174 6.77 17.76 -15.18
C SER A 174 5.42 18.27 -14.69
N THR A 175 4.67 17.45 -13.94
CA THR A 175 3.39 17.87 -13.35
C THR A 175 3.61 18.97 -12.31
N LEU A 176 4.59 18.83 -11.42
CA LEU A 176 4.91 19.83 -10.40
C LEU A 176 5.19 21.21 -11.02
N GLN A 177 5.96 21.28 -12.11
CA GLN A 177 6.25 22.52 -12.82
C GLN A 177 5.00 23.22 -13.38
N THR A 178 3.94 22.47 -13.67
CA THR A 178 2.66 23.02 -14.16
C THR A 178 1.69 23.44 -13.04
N MET A 179 2.01 23.15 -11.77
CA MET A 179 1.16 23.47 -10.62
C MET A 179 1.29 24.92 -10.15
N THR A 180 0.96 25.87 -11.03
CA THR A 180 1.03 27.31 -10.74
C THR A 180 -0.22 27.87 -10.05
N TYR A 181 -1.21 27.03 -9.77
CA TYR A 181 -2.45 27.40 -9.10
C TYR A 181 -2.32 27.32 -7.57
N SER A 182 -3.28 27.91 -6.86
CA SER A 182 -3.41 27.76 -5.41
C SER A 182 -4.38 26.63 -5.07
N LYS A 183 -3.92 25.66 -4.26
CA LYS A 183 -4.74 24.53 -3.83
C LYS A 183 -4.22 23.85 -2.58
N ASN A 184 -5.14 23.46 -1.71
CA ASN A 184 -4.89 22.52 -0.63
C ASN A 184 -5.43 21.12 -1.01
N TYR A 185 -4.55 20.13 -0.97
CA TYR A 185 -4.88 18.72 -1.16
C TYR A 185 -5.12 18.04 0.19
N LYS A 186 -6.13 17.17 0.26
CA LYS A 186 -6.25 16.30 1.45
C LYS A 186 -5.05 15.36 1.55
N LYS A 187 -4.53 14.90 0.40
CA LYS A 187 -3.35 14.04 0.35
C LYS A 187 -2.60 14.15 -0.97
N LEU A 188 -1.31 14.40 -0.91
CA LEU A 188 -0.42 14.35 -2.07
C LEU A 188 0.52 13.16 -1.96
N HIS A 189 0.81 12.55 -3.09
CA HIS A 189 1.80 11.48 -3.21
C HIS A 189 3.02 12.02 -3.95
N VAL A 190 4.21 11.64 -3.50
CA VAL A 190 5.51 11.95 -4.12
C VAL A 190 6.40 10.73 -4.05
N THR A 191 7.40 10.65 -4.90
CA THR A 191 8.44 9.60 -4.86
C THR A 191 9.75 10.18 -4.36
N ASP A 192 10.64 9.30 -3.89
CA ASP A 192 12.05 9.61 -3.65
C ASP A 192 12.73 10.17 -4.91
N LYS A 193 12.40 9.64 -6.11
CA LYS A 193 12.88 10.16 -7.39
C LYS A 193 12.50 11.62 -7.63
N LEU A 194 11.29 12.05 -7.27
CA LEU A 194 10.90 13.46 -7.40
C LEU A 194 11.83 14.38 -6.59
N PHE A 195 12.27 13.96 -5.41
CA PHE A 195 13.20 14.75 -4.61
C PHE A 195 14.55 14.89 -5.31
N GLU A 196 15.06 13.83 -5.93
CA GLU A 196 16.26 13.88 -6.77
C GLU A 196 16.07 14.81 -7.97
N ASP A 197 14.97 14.68 -8.71
CA ASP A 197 14.71 15.50 -9.91
C ASP A 197 14.68 17.00 -9.57
N ILE A 198 14.10 17.36 -8.41
CA ILE A 198 14.12 18.74 -7.91
C ILE A 198 15.55 19.17 -7.58
N ALA A 199 16.33 18.34 -6.88
CA ALA A 199 17.71 18.69 -6.53
C ALA A 199 18.59 18.91 -7.78
N GLU A 200 18.48 18.03 -8.77
CA GLU A 200 19.21 18.14 -10.03
C GLU A 200 18.79 19.35 -10.85
N TYR A 201 17.48 19.60 -10.95
CA TYR A 201 17.00 20.80 -11.59
C TYR A 201 17.61 22.05 -10.95
N CYS A 202 17.61 22.15 -9.62
CA CYS A 202 18.17 23.31 -8.92
C CYS A 202 19.68 23.46 -9.13
N ILE A 203 20.43 22.35 -9.12
CA ILE A 203 21.88 22.33 -9.39
C ILE A 203 22.16 22.79 -10.82
N SER A 204 21.46 22.23 -11.81
CA SER A 204 21.65 22.57 -13.23
C SER A 204 21.39 24.06 -13.55
N LYS A 205 20.63 24.75 -12.69
CA LYS A 205 20.28 26.17 -12.81
C LYS A 205 21.17 27.11 -11.99
N SER A 206 22.14 26.57 -11.26
CA SER A 206 22.87 27.32 -10.24
C SER A 206 24.38 27.13 -10.35
N LYS A 207 25.15 28.16 -9.99
CA LYS A 207 26.63 28.09 -10.00
C LYS A 207 27.23 27.70 -8.65
N ASN A 208 26.46 27.87 -7.58
CA ASN A 208 26.88 27.65 -6.21
C ASN A 208 25.69 27.23 -5.33
N LYS A 209 25.99 26.80 -4.10
CA LYS A 209 25.02 26.32 -3.12
C LYS A 209 23.93 27.35 -2.78
N GLU A 210 24.30 28.63 -2.67
CA GLU A 210 23.35 29.69 -2.32
C GLU A 210 22.34 29.96 -3.44
N GLU A 211 22.80 30.01 -4.69
CA GLU A 211 21.94 30.09 -5.86
C GLU A 211 21.03 28.87 -5.97
N CYS A 212 21.55 27.67 -5.70
CA CYS A 212 20.78 26.43 -5.69
C CYS A 212 19.60 26.49 -4.72
N PHE A 213 19.83 26.97 -3.49
CA PHE A 213 18.75 27.12 -2.51
C PHE A 213 17.75 28.23 -2.85
N LYS A 214 18.18 29.30 -3.55
CA LYS A 214 17.25 30.30 -4.09
C LYS A 214 16.38 29.70 -5.20
N GLU A 215 16.94 28.85 -6.06
CA GLU A 215 16.19 28.18 -7.11
C GLU A 215 15.24 27.11 -6.54
N LEU A 216 15.67 26.39 -5.51
CA LEU A 216 14.85 25.44 -4.77
C LEU A 216 13.63 26.12 -4.15
N ASP A 217 13.83 27.30 -3.55
CA ASP A 217 12.75 28.10 -3.00
C ASP A 217 11.74 28.51 -4.08
N LYS A 218 12.18 28.88 -5.29
CA LYS A 218 11.28 29.21 -6.41
C LYS A 218 10.57 27.99 -7.00
N THR A 219 11.26 26.85 -7.03
CA THR A 219 10.75 25.61 -7.65
C THR A 219 9.61 25.01 -6.82
N ILE A 220 9.74 25.03 -5.49
CA ILE A 220 8.71 24.52 -4.58
C ILE A 220 7.79 25.68 -4.19
N LEU A 221 6.62 25.75 -4.83
CA LEU A 221 5.65 26.80 -4.58
C LEU A 221 4.84 26.55 -3.29
N SER A 222 4.69 27.60 -2.47
CA SER A 222 3.81 27.60 -1.29
C SER A 222 2.32 27.77 -1.62
N THR A 223 1.98 27.99 -2.90
CA THR A 223 0.59 28.02 -3.37
C THR A 223 -0.05 26.64 -3.33
N ILE A 224 0.77 25.57 -3.34
CA ILE A 224 0.36 24.19 -3.14
C ILE A 224 0.55 23.83 -1.66
N SER A 225 -0.45 23.18 -1.08
CA SER A 225 -0.40 22.65 0.29
C SER A 225 -1.07 21.28 0.38
N CYS A 226 -0.76 20.50 1.41
CA CYS A 226 -1.50 19.29 1.71
C CYS A 226 -1.58 18.95 3.20
N ASP A 227 -2.71 18.41 3.64
CA ASP A 227 -2.86 17.95 5.03
C ASP A 227 -1.98 16.71 5.31
N LYS A 228 -1.79 15.86 4.29
CA LYS A 228 -1.01 14.62 4.38
C LYS A 228 -0.13 14.42 3.16
N LEU A 229 1.17 14.22 3.38
CA LEU A 229 2.12 13.86 2.32
C LEU A 229 2.42 12.36 2.39
N ALA A 230 2.21 11.65 1.27
CA ALA A 230 2.58 10.27 1.11
C ALA A 230 3.88 10.16 0.29
N ILE A 231 4.96 9.74 0.94
CA ILE A 231 6.27 9.55 0.31
C ILE A 231 6.41 8.08 -0.05
N TRP A 232 6.65 7.81 -1.33
CA TRP A 232 6.90 6.47 -1.84
C TRP A 232 8.39 6.29 -2.03
N VAL A 233 8.93 5.28 -1.35
CA VAL A 233 10.36 5.02 -1.27
C VAL A 233 10.64 3.70 -1.97
N ASN A 234 11.52 3.71 -2.96
CA ASN A 234 11.91 2.52 -3.71
C ASN A 234 13.15 1.88 -3.06
N GLU A 235 13.02 0.60 -2.71
CA GLU A 235 14.06 -0.19 -2.01
C GLU A 235 15.13 -0.75 -2.96
N SER A 236 14.89 -0.72 -4.27
CA SER A 236 15.75 -1.38 -5.24
C SER A 236 16.13 -0.45 -6.39
N ARG A 237 16.64 0.75 -6.07
CA ARG A 237 17.19 1.66 -7.09
C ARG A 237 18.67 1.38 -7.35
N VAL A 238 19.11 1.64 -8.57
CA VAL A 238 20.45 1.30 -9.09
C VAL A 238 21.15 2.59 -9.52
N LEU A 239 22.43 2.74 -9.16
CA LEU A 239 23.26 3.80 -9.71
C LEU A 239 23.80 3.38 -11.10
N PRO A 240 23.91 4.31 -12.06
CA PRO A 240 24.57 4.06 -13.33
C PRO A 240 25.98 3.51 -13.11
N ASP A 241 26.36 2.47 -13.86
CA ASP A 241 27.71 1.88 -13.90
C ASP A 241 28.23 1.36 -12.55
N GLU A 242 27.35 1.12 -11.58
CA GLU A 242 27.71 0.63 -10.26
C GLU A 242 27.56 -0.91 -10.17
N ASP A 243 28.70 -1.61 -10.14
CA ASP A 243 28.80 -3.05 -9.95
C ASP A 243 28.99 -3.45 -8.46
N THR A 244 28.84 -2.51 -7.52
CA THR A 244 29.04 -2.78 -6.09
C THR A 244 27.84 -3.52 -5.47
N TYR A 245 28.12 -4.36 -4.47
CA TYR A 245 27.10 -5.04 -3.68
C TYR A 245 26.74 -4.22 -2.42
N PRO A 246 25.44 -4.05 -2.11
CA PRO A 246 24.29 -4.55 -2.86
C PRO A 246 23.99 -3.68 -4.09
N LYS A 247 23.75 -4.32 -5.24
CA LYS A 247 23.38 -3.66 -6.51
C LYS A 247 22.10 -2.81 -6.37
N PHE A 248 21.22 -3.24 -5.47
CA PHE A 248 19.92 -2.65 -5.17
C PHE A 248 19.90 -2.22 -3.71
N ASP A 249 19.61 -0.95 -3.47
CA ASP A 249 19.39 -0.41 -2.13
C ASP A 249 18.41 0.76 -2.22
N HIS A 250 17.83 1.12 -1.07
CA HIS A 250 17.24 2.43 -0.90
C HIS A 250 18.35 3.48 -1.00
N ARG A 251 18.19 4.41 -1.95
CA ARG A 251 19.22 5.41 -2.27
C ARG A 251 18.99 6.71 -1.52
N HIS A 252 20.04 7.52 -1.41
CA HIS A 252 20.00 8.77 -0.66
C HIS A 252 18.94 9.72 -1.24
N MET A 253 18.24 10.43 -0.35
CA MET A 253 17.35 11.53 -0.69
C MET A 253 17.97 12.87 -0.27
N PRO A 254 17.72 13.97 -1.01
CA PRO A 254 18.21 15.30 -0.64
C PRO A 254 17.36 15.91 0.48
N ARG A 255 17.94 16.03 1.68
CA ARG A 255 17.22 16.42 2.91
C ARG A 255 16.55 17.80 2.81
N GLU A 256 17.24 18.78 2.27
CA GLU A 256 16.75 20.16 2.22
C GLU A 256 15.56 20.29 1.25
N VAL A 257 15.49 19.47 0.20
CA VAL A 257 14.32 19.38 -0.68
C VAL A 257 13.10 18.86 0.09
N ILE A 258 13.28 17.78 0.86
CA ILE A 258 12.23 17.23 1.72
C ILE A 258 11.75 18.28 2.72
N ASP A 259 12.66 18.94 3.43
CA ASP A 259 12.31 19.93 4.47
C ASP A 259 11.58 21.15 3.88
N ILE A 260 11.98 21.63 2.71
CA ILE A 260 11.28 22.75 2.03
C ILE A 260 9.88 22.32 1.57
N ILE A 261 9.70 21.12 1.03
CA ILE A 261 8.38 20.57 0.69
C ILE A 261 7.49 20.51 1.93
N LEU A 262 7.97 19.90 3.02
CA LEU A 262 7.21 19.74 4.25
C LEU A 262 6.77 21.09 4.83
N LYS A 263 7.68 22.07 4.82
CA LYS A 263 7.43 23.43 5.33
C LYS A 263 6.48 24.22 4.42
N LYS A 264 6.77 24.32 3.12
CA LYS A 264 6.00 25.15 2.19
C LYS A 264 4.61 24.59 1.91
N TRP A 265 4.47 23.26 1.90
CA TRP A 265 3.16 22.63 1.70
C TRP A 265 2.37 22.46 3.01
N ASN A 266 2.90 22.93 4.14
CA ASN A 266 2.25 22.93 5.46
C ASN A 266 1.74 21.54 5.88
N VAL A 267 2.62 20.54 5.74
CA VAL A 267 2.27 19.12 5.97
C VAL A 267 2.07 18.84 7.46
N LYS A 268 0.93 18.24 7.81
CA LYS A 268 0.59 17.91 9.22
C LYS A 268 0.86 16.46 9.59
N SER A 269 0.74 15.56 8.62
CA SER A 269 0.92 14.11 8.82
C SER A 269 1.57 13.47 7.60
N LEU A 270 2.25 12.35 7.81
CA LEU A 270 3.02 11.67 6.78
C LEU A 270 2.54 10.23 6.57
N LYS A 271 2.72 9.74 5.34
CA LYS A 271 2.65 8.31 5.03
C LYS A 271 3.90 7.89 4.27
N LEU A 272 4.75 7.06 4.86
CA LEU A 272 5.84 6.38 4.18
C LEU A 272 5.32 5.08 3.58
N SER A 273 5.49 4.91 2.26
CA SER A 273 5.13 3.67 1.56
C SER A 273 6.40 3.08 0.98
N MET A 274 6.90 2.03 1.61
CA MET A 274 8.10 1.32 1.14
C MET A 274 7.70 0.34 0.04
N LEU A 275 8.35 0.45 -1.11
CA LEU A 275 8.05 -0.30 -2.31
C LEU A 275 9.32 -1.02 -2.74
N HIS A 276 9.24 -2.33 -2.94
CA HIS A 276 10.39 -3.10 -3.43
C HIS A 276 10.93 -2.52 -4.75
N ILE A 277 10.05 -2.20 -5.69
CA ILE A 277 10.45 -1.70 -7.01
C ILE A 277 9.38 -0.80 -7.66
N THR A 278 9.84 0.21 -8.38
CA THR A 278 9.02 1.14 -9.18
C THR A 278 9.53 1.22 -10.62
N ASN A 279 8.90 2.05 -11.46
CA ASN A 279 9.41 2.37 -12.81
C ASN A 279 10.62 3.32 -12.79
N GLU A 280 10.97 3.89 -11.63
CA GLU A 280 12.06 4.85 -11.42
C GLU A 280 13.29 4.15 -10.86
N GLN A 281 13.73 3.07 -11.51
CA GLN A 281 14.81 2.21 -11.00
C GLN A 281 16.17 2.90 -11.03
N MET A 282 16.42 3.74 -12.03
CA MET A 282 17.70 4.42 -12.16
C MET A 282 17.76 5.63 -11.22
N CYS A 283 18.83 5.69 -10.45
CA CYS A 283 19.21 6.86 -9.69
C CYS A 283 19.90 7.89 -10.55
N SER A 284 19.70 9.12 -10.16
CA SER A 284 20.42 10.22 -10.77
C SER A 284 21.63 10.56 -9.91
N VAL A 285 22.78 10.68 -10.56
CA VAL A 285 24.08 10.82 -9.91
C VAL A 285 24.58 12.25 -9.89
N GLU A 286 23.98 13.16 -10.65
CA GLU A 286 24.53 14.50 -10.83
C GLU A 286 24.48 15.27 -9.51
N TRP A 287 23.33 15.27 -8.81
CA TRP A 287 23.25 15.95 -7.52
C TRP A 287 24.15 15.34 -6.44
N LEU A 288 24.48 14.07 -6.55
CA LEU A 288 25.39 13.39 -5.62
C LEU A 288 26.84 13.89 -5.76
N GLN A 289 27.22 14.48 -6.89
CA GLN A 289 28.56 15.04 -7.10
C GLN A 289 28.78 16.36 -6.35
N TYR A 290 27.71 17.00 -5.89
CA TYR A 290 27.76 18.27 -5.17
C TYR A 290 27.46 18.07 -3.68
N ASP A 291 28.08 18.89 -2.82
CA ASP A 291 27.83 18.95 -1.38
C ASP A 291 26.72 19.94 -1.00
N TYR A 292 25.86 20.29 -1.97
CA TYR A 292 24.81 21.27 -1.79
C TYR A 292 23.70 20.73 -0.89
N PHE A 293 23.38 19.45 -0.99
CA PHE A 293 22.32 18.79 -0.24
C PHE A 293 22.88 17.76 0.75
N THR A 294 22.29 17.71 1.94
CA THR A 294 22.56 16.66 2.91
C THR A 294 21.89 15.37 2.44
N ARG A 295 22.67 14.29 2.38
CA ARG A 295 22.21 12.96 1.96
C ARG A 295 21.59 12.24 3.15
N VAL A 296 20.38 11.68 2.99
CA VAL A 296 19.70 10.92 4.05
C VAL A 296 19.05 9.66 3.52
N ARG A 297 19.09 8.57 4.30
CA ARG A 297 18.29 7.36 4.08
C ARG A 297 17.59 6.91 5.35
N LEU A 298 16.57 6.07 5.16
CA LEU A 298 15.81 5.44 6.24
C LEU A 298 16.51 4.20 6.81
N ASN A 299 17.54 3.69 6.14
CA ASN A 299 18.37 2.56 6.57
C ASN A 299 19.82 2.95 6.94
N ASP A 300 20.16 4.24 6.94
CA ASP A 300 21.45 4.73 7.43
C ASP A 300 21.59 4.50 8.96
N PRO A 301 22.81 4.49 9.50
CA PRO A 301 23.00 4.50 10.95
C PRO A 301 22.31 5.70 11.59
N TYR A 302 21.38 5.46 12.53
CA TYR A 302 20.49 6.53 13.00
C TYR A 302 21.21 7.67 13.72
N TRP A 303 22.38 7.42 14.30
CA TRP A 303 23.18 8.46 14.95
C TRP A 303 23.74 9.51 13.98
N GLU A 304 23.87 9.18 12.69
CA GLU A 304 24.29 10.10 11.62
C GLU A 304 23.12 10.93 11.10
N THR A 305 21.89 10.43 11.25
CA THR A 305 20.68 11.12 10.81
C THR A 305 20.38 12.30 11.73
N LYS A 306 20.47 13.52 11.20
CA LYS A 306 20.09 14.75 11.90
C LYS A 306 18.59 14.81 12.15
N GLN A 307 18.24 15.20 13.37
CA GLN A 307 16.85 15.42 13.75
C GLN A 307 16.28 16.66 13.04
N SER A 308 15.06 16.55 12.51
CA SER A 308 14.29 17.68 11.98
C SER A 308 13.71 18.53 13.10
N ASP A 309 13.48 19.81 12.81
CA ASP A 309 12.74 20.71 13.71
C ASP A 309 11.22 20.69 13.43
N LEU A 310 10.80 20.02 12.36
CA LEU A 310 9.39 19.89 11.98
C LEU A 310 8.74 18.75 12.77
N LYS A 311 7.77 19.07 13.64
CA LYS A 311 7.00 18.07 14.39
C LYS A 311 5.68 17.74 13.67
N PHE A 312 5.42 16.44 13.51
CA PHE A 312 4.22 15.92 12.84
C PHE A 312 3.26 15.27 13.83
N ASN A 313 1.97 15.34 13.51
CA ASN A 313 0.91 14.74 14.32
C ASN A 313 1.13 13.23 14.46
N HIS A 314 1.38 12.56 13.34
CA HIS A 314 1.69 11.13 13.27
C HIS A 314 2.36 10.77 11.94
N VAL A 315 3.06 9.64 11.93
CA VAL A 315 3.62 9.03 10.73
C VAL A 315 2.99 7.66 10.51
N GLU A 316 2.38 7.46 9.35
CA GLU A 316 1.93 6.15 8.89
C GLU A 316 3.01 5.48 8.04
N VAL A 317 3.21 4.18 8.22
CA VAL A 317 4.14 3.36 7.44
C VAL A 317 3.36 2.21 6.82
N SER A 318 3.47 2.07 5.50
CA SER A 318 2.89 0.97 4.76
C SER A 318 4.01 0.17 4.12
N LEU A 319 4.13 -1.09 4.54
CA LEU A 319 5.10 -2.04 4.01
C LEU A 319 4.43 -3.11 3.15
N SER A 320 3.18 -2.89 2.73
CA SER A 320 2.37 -3.87 2.01
C SER A 320 3.06 -4.41 0.74
N TYR A 321 3.97 -3.64 0.14
CA TYR A 321 4.71 -3.97 -1.06
C TYR A 321 6.23 -3.83 -0.93
N SER A 322 6.70 -3.76 0.30
CA SER A 322 8.11 -3.81 0.65
C SER A 322 8.59 -5.26 0.66
N GLN A 323 9.84 -5.45 0.30
CA GLN A 323 10.58 -6.70 0.42
C GLN A 323 11.69 -6.55 1.45
N ASP A 324 12.55 -5.57 1.25
CA ASP A 324 13.81 -5.47 1.98
C ASP A 324 13.60 -4.83 3.36
N CYS A 325 12.76 -3.79 3.45
CA CYS A 325 12.41 -3.22 4.75
C CYS A 325 11.62 -4.21 5.62
N VAL A 326 10.65 -4.94 5.06
CA VAL A 326 9.94 -6.00 5.83
C VAL A 326 10.88 -7.11 6.29
N ARG A 327 11.84 -7.53 5.45
CA ARG A 327 12.86 -8.52 5.83
C ARG A 327 13.74 -8.00 6.95
N GLY A 328 14.25 -6.77 6.83
CA GLY A 328 15.12 -6.18 7.86
C GLY A 328 14.39 -5.88 9.17
N LEU A 329 13.09 -5.56 9.12
CA LEU A 329 12.26 -5.41 10.32
C LEU A 329 11.98 -6.76 10.96
N GLY A 330 12.67 -7.02 12.07
CA GLY A 330 12.44 -8.22 12.85
C GLY A 330 13.26 -9.44 12.41
N ASN A 331 14.33 -9.30 11.63
CA ASN A 331 15.30 -10.38 11.41
C ASN A 331 16.70 -9.98 11.90
N LEU A 332 17.05 -10.43 13.11
CA LEU A 332 18.40 -10.35 13.64
C LEU A 332 18.91 -11.77 13.93
N PRO A 333 20.17 -12.10 13.57
CA PRO A 333 21.06 -11.28 12.74
C PRO A 333 20.48 -11.04 11.32
N PRO A 334 20.97 -10.01 10.59
CA PRO A 334 20.50 -9.69 9.25
C PRO A 334 20.56 -10.90 8.30
N GLU A 335 19.55 -11.05 7.44
CA GLU A 335 19.49 -12.16 6.47
C GLU A 335 20.37 -11.93 5.23
N THR A 336 20.88 -10.71 5.04
CA THR A 336 21.72 -10.33 3.90
C THR A 336 23.12 -9.92 4.37
N GLU A 337 24.13 -10.25 3.57
CA GLU A 337 25.50 -9.74 3.71
C GLU A 337 25.86 -8.91 2.47
N PRO A 338 26.13 -7.60 2.61
CA PRO A 338 26.04 -6.81 3.84
C PRO A 338 24.58 -6.60 4.31
N PRO A 339 24.37 -6.23 5.59
CA PRO A 339 23.05 -5.90 6.11
C PRO A 339 22.40 -4.72 5.38
N ALA A 340 21.10 -4.83 5.07
CA ALA A 340 20.34 -3.73 4.45
C ALA A 340 20.05 -2.52 5.38
N GLY A 341 20.43 -2.58 6.67
CA GLY A 341 20.36 -1.44 7.61
C GLY A 341 18.96 -1.03 8.12
N TYR A 342 17.91 -1.77 7.77
CA TYR A 342 16.53 -1.45 8.17
C TYR A 342 16.22 -1.70 9.66
N ASP A 343 17.16 -2.22 10.45
CA ASP A 343 17.09 -2.18 11.91
C ASP A 343 17.17 -0.74 12.46
N ASN A 344 17.62 0.23 11.65
CA ASN A 344 17.62 1.66 11.97
C ASN A 344 16.36 2.40 11.52
N PHE A 345 15.38 1.70 10.92
CA PHE A 345 14.25 2.31 10.25
C PHE A 345 13.36 3.18 11.15
N ILE A 346 12.94 2.65 12.30
CA ILE A 346 12.08 3.38 13.24
C ILE A 346 12.80 4.60 13.86
N PRO A 347 14.06 4.48 14.34
CA PRO A 347 14.85 5.64 14.75
C PRO A 347 15.00 6.70 13.65
N ASN A 348 15.30 6.30 12.41
CA ASN A 348 15.43 7.24 11.29
C ASN A 348 14.11 7.96 10.97
N ILE A 349 12.97 7.27 11.05
CA ILE A 349 11.66 7.91 10.93
C ILE A 349 11.51 9.03 11.96
N ARG A 350 11.85 8.80 13.22
CA ARG A 350 11.71 9.83 14.27
C ARG A 350 12.67 11.00 14.11
N ARG A 351 13.86 10.75 13.56
CA ARG A 351 14.84 11.81 13.31
C ARG A 351 14.46 12.63 12.10
N MET A 352 14.09 12.00 10.99
CA MET A 352 13.66 12.71 9.78
C MET A 352 12.29 13.37 9.95
N PHE A 353 11.37 12.70 10.65
CA PHE A 353 9.98 13.10 10.83
C PHE A 353 9.58 13.01 12.32
N PRO A 354 10.05 13.93 13.17
CA PRO A 354 9.73 13.96 14.59
C PRO A 354 8.24 13.81 14.86
N THR A 355 7.90 12.76 15.60
CA THR A 355 6.52 12.45 15.97
C THR A 355 6.48 11.65 17.27
N ASP A 356 5.32 11.75 17.93
CA ASP A 356 4.99 10.99 19.14
C ASP A 356 4.12 9.76 18.79
N GLN A 357 3.71 9.60 17.52
CA GLN A 357 2.85 8.50 17.07
C GLN A 357 3.27 7.92 15.71
N ILE A 358 3.55 6.62 15.69
CA ILE A 358 3.85 5.85 14.47
C ILE A 358 2.84 4.72 14.33
N LEU A 359 2.21 4.62 13.16
CA LEU A 359 1.29 3.54 12.79
C LEU A 359 1.89 2.75 11.63
N MET A 360 2.12 1.46 11.78
CA MET A 360 2.81 0.64 10.78
C MET A 360 1.96 -0.57 10.38
N GLU A 361 1.78 -0.78 9.07
CA GLU A 361 1.16 -1.99 8.52
C GLU A 361 2.23 -2.83 7.81
N LEU A 362 2.62 -3.98 8.40
CA LEU A 362 3.45 -5.00 7.77
C LEU A 362 2.63 -5.74 6.71
N THR A 363 3.31 -6.39 5.77
CA THR A 363 2.64 -6.95 4.60
C THR A 363 1.76 -8.16 4.94
N HIS A 364 0.53 -8.14 4.40
CA HIS A 364 -0.43 -9.26 4.42
C HIS A 364 -0.47 -10.00 3.08
N TRP A 365 0.45 -9.68 2.17
CA TRP A 365 0.36 -10.08 0.77
C TRP A 365 1.73 -10.42 0.15
N TYR A 366 2.68 -9.48 0.11
CA TYR A 366 3.87 -9.61 -0.76
C TYR A 366 4.96 -10.49 -0.14
N PHE A 367 5.36 -10.18 1.08
CA PHE A 367 6.41 -10.90 1.81
C PHE A 367 5.95 -11.26 3.23
N ILE A 368 4.93 -12.13 3.33
CA ILE A 368 4.34 -12.51 4.61
C ILE A 368 5.37 -13.30 5.42
N ALA A 369 5.57 -12.94 6.68
CA ALA A 369 6.50 -13.66 7.55
C ALA A 369 6.04 -15.12 7.74
N CYS A 370 6.98 -16.06 7.57
CA CYS A 370 6.71 -17.49 7.60
C CYS A 370 7.65 -18.30 8.52
N ASN A 371 8.69 -17.69 9.10
CA ASN A 371 9.70 -18.41 9.89
C ASN A 371 9.76 -17.91 11.34
N ASN A 372 9.45 -18.79 12.31
CA ASN A 372 9.60 -18.62 13.76
C ASN A 372 9.02 -17.33 14.38
N ILE A 373 7.80 -17.41 14.91
CA ILE A 373 7.07 -16.27 15.48
C ILE A 373 7.76 -15.67 16.70
N GLU A 374 8.32 -16.51 17.57
CA GLU A 374 8.97 -16.08 18.80
C GLU A 374 10.21 -15.24 18.49
N LYS A 375 11.05 -15.72 17.56
CA LYS A 375 12.22 -14.97 17.07
C LYS A 375 11.78 -13.64 16.46
N LYS A 376 10.77 -13.65 15.58
CA LYS A 376 10.26 -12.43 14.94
C LYS A 376 9.77 -11.39 15.94
N MET A 377 8.95 -11.81 16.91
CA MET A 377 8.44 -10.90 17.95
C MET A 377 9.57 -10.33 18.81
N SER A 378 10.54 -11.17 19.20
CA SER A 378 11.72 -10.76 19.97
C SER A 378 12.54 -9.71 19.22
N THR A 379 12.84 -9.95 17.95
CA THR A 379 13.61 -9.00 17.15
C THR A 379 12.86 -7.70 16.87
N ILE A 380 11.55 -7.75 16.61
CA ILE A 380 10.75 -6.53 16.46
C ILE A 380 10.87 -5.68 17.74
N LEU A 381 10.77 -6.31 18.92
CA LEU A 381 10.94 -5.61 20.20
C LEU A 381 12.33 -4.99 20.34
N GLN A 382 13.40 -5.72 19.97
CA GLN A 382 14.77 -5.22 19.98
C GLN A 382 14.95 -3.98 19.09
N VAL A 383 14.44 -4.02 17.86
CA VAL A 383 14.53 -2.89 16.90
C VAL A 383 13.76 -1.68 17.42
N VAL A 384 12.55 -1.90 17.92
CA VAL A 384 11.67 -0.84 18.45
C VAL A 384 12.25 -0.18 19.70
N THR A 385 12.99 -0.92 20.52
CA THR A 385 13.55 -0.42 21.78
C THR A 385 14.98 0.13 21.63
N LYS A 386 15.58 0.04 20.44
CA LYS A 386 16.99 0.34 20.16
C LYS A 386 17.43 1.73 20.63
N GLU A 387 16.60 2.76 20.44
CA GLU A 387 16.92 4.15 20.82
C GLU A 387 16.27 4.57 22.16
N GLN A 388 15.68 3.64 22.92
CA GLN A 388 14.97 3.95 24.18
C GLN A 388 14.03 5.16 24.03
N HIS A 389 13.14 5.08 23.04
CA HIS A 389 12.34 6.21 22.60
C HIS A 389 11.52 6.85 23.73
N GLN A 390 11.70 8.17 23.93
CA GLN A 390 10.84 8.94 24.83
C GLN A 390 9.55 9.39 24.13
N LYS A 391 8.42 9.30 24.84
CA LYS A 391 7.10 9.81 24.43
C LYS A 391 6.67 9.32 23.05
N LEU A 392 6.75 8.01 22.80
CA LEU A 392 6.35 7.40 21.53
C LEU A 392 5.23 6.38 21.75
N SER A 393 4.16 6.50 20.98
CA SER A 393 3.17 5.45 20.75
C SER A 393 3.44 4.81 19.39
N LEU A 394 3.69 3.52 19.38
CA LEU A 394 3.93 2.73 18.18
C LEU A 394 2.88 1.61 18.08
N ASP A 395 2.15 1.59 16.97
CA ASP A 395 1.18 0.53 16.67
C ASP A 395 1.59 -0.19 15.40
N ILE A 396 1.87 -1.50 15.50
CA ILE A 396 2.28 -2.34 14.37
C ILE A 396 1.20 -3.40 14.12
N GLN A 397 0.63 -3.40 12.91
CA GLN A 397 -0.18 -4.51 12.41
C GLN A 397 0.73 -5.51 11.69
N PHE A 398 0.84 -6.72 12.23
CA PHE A 398 1.72 -7.77 11.75
C PHE A 398 0.92 -8.98 11.26
N PHE A 399 0.94 -9.23 9.95
CA PHE A 399 0.24 -10.35 9.34
C PHE A 399 1.22 -11.49 9.12
N VAL A 400 0.84 -12.70 9.52
CA VAL A 400 1.72 -13.87 9.47
C VAL A 400 1.05 -15.06 8.78
N ASN A 401 1.87 -15.90 8.16
CA ASN A 401 1.43 -17.20 7.67
C ASN A 401 1.39 -18.15 8.86
N ILE A 402 0.38 -19.00 8.95
CA ILE A 402 0.22 -19.95 10.05
C ILE A 402 1.43 -20.85 10.31
N GLY A 403 2.21 -21.24 9.28
CA GLY A 403 3.42 -22.05 9.45
C GLY A 403 4.48 -21.42 10.37
N ILE A 404 4.44 -20.09 10.56
CA ILE A 404 5.39 -19.36 11.41
C ILE A 404 5.37 -19.81 12.88
N VAL A 405 4.26 -20.38 13.33
CA VAL A 405 4.02 -20.76 14.73
C VAL A 405 4.44 -22.20 15.02
N LYS A 406 4.83 -22.96 14.00
CA LYS A 406 5.24 -24.36 14.08
C LYS A 406 6.77 -24.45 13.98
N LYS A 407 7.35 -25.40 14.70
CA LYS A 407 8.76 -25.76 14.59
C LYS A 407 8.88 -27.28 14.56
N LEU A 408 9.65 -27.82 13.63
CA LEU A 408 9.97 -29.25 13.62
C LEU A 408 11.06 -29.53 14.67
N ASN A 409 10.81 -30.45 15.59
CA ASN A 409 11.82 -30.95 16.50
C ASN A 409 12.66 -32.02 15.79
N GLU A 410 13.96 -31.76 15.60
CA GLU A 410 14.87 -32.66 14.87
C GLU A 410 15.12 -33.99 15.60
N GLY A 411 14.96 -34.04 16.92
CA GLY A 411 15.16 -35.26 17.71
C GLY A 411 13.94 -36.18 17.73
N THR A 412 12.74 -35.61 17.72
CA THR A 412 11.48 -36.38 17.80
C THR A 412 10.72 -36.46 16.48
N TYR A 413 11.11 -35.67 15.48
CA TYR A 413 10.41 -35.46 14.22
C TYR A 413 8.94 -35.03 14.38
N ARG A 414 8.61 -34.40 15.53
CA ARG A 414 7.27 -33.86 15.82
C ARG A 414 7.22 -32.36 15.62
N GLU A 415 6.06 -31.86 15.21
CA GLU A 415 5.79 -30.42 15.18
C GLU A 415 5.50 -29.91 16.59
N GLU A 416 6.25 -28.92 17.02
CA GLU A 416 6.04 -28.19 18.27
C GLU A 416 5.43 -26.82 17.99
N LEU A 417 4.60 -26.34 18.91
CA LEU A 417 4.02 -25.00 18.82
C LEU A 417 4.87 -23.98 19.59
N LEU A 418 5.25 -22.92 18.88
CA LEU A 418 6.06 -21.84 19.43
C LEU A 418 5.25 -20.95 20.39
N GLY A 419 5.95 -20.39 21.38
CA GLY A 419 5.39 -19.48 22.37
C GLY A 419 5.38 -18.02 21.94
N ILE A 420 5.01 -17.14 22.89
CA ILE A 420 5.15 -15.70 22.77
C ILE A 420 6.55 -15.31 23.24
N ALA A 421 7.21 -14.40 22.52
CA ALA A 421 8.48 -13.81 22.99
C ALA A 421 8.32 -13.11 24.35
N SER A 422 9.36 -13.17 25.18
CA SER A 422 9.38 -12.45 26.45
C SER A 422 9.27 -10.93 26.27
N GLY A 423 8.73 -10.25 27.28
CA GLY A 423 8.57 -8.79 27.30
C GLY A 423 7.20 -8.28 26.81
N TYR A 424 6.40 -9.13 26.17
CA TYR A 424 5.04 -8.78 25.75
C TYR A 424 3.99 -9.17 26.78
N VAL A 425 2.98 -8.30 26.94
CA VAL A 425 1.77 -8.57 27.71
C VAL A 425 0.59 -8.72 26.75
N LEU A 426 0.00 -9.91 26.70
CA LEU A 426 -1.20 -10.18 25.89
C LEU A 426 -2.39 -9.38 26.42
N GLN A 427 -3.13 -8.76 25.51
CA GLN A 427 -4.42 -8.12 25.81
C GLN A 427 -5.57 -9.06 25.42
N GLU A 428 -6.65 -9.06 26.19
CA GLU A 428 -7.81 -9.95 25.99
C GLU A 428 -8.54 -9.68 24.66
N ASN A 429 -8.49 -8.43 24.18
CA ASN A 429 -9.24 -8.00 23.02
C ASN A 429 -8.87 -8.78 21.75
N ARG A 430 -9.91 -9.28 21.08
CA ARG A 430 -9.82 -9.90 19.76
C ARG A 430 -10.15 -8.89 18.68
N PHE A 431 -9.34 -8.85 17.63
CA PHE A 431 -9.56 -7.99 16.47
C PHE A 431 -9.96 -8.83 15.27
N HIS A 432 -10.75 -8.22 14.38
CA HIS A 432 -11.12 -8.83 13.12
C HIS A 432 -10.93 -7.83 11.99
N CYS A 433 -10.30 -8.26 10.91
CA CYS A 433 -10.28 -7.47 9.69
C CYS A 433 -10.45 -8.36 8.45
N PHE A 434 -10.95 -7.75 7.37
CA PHE A 434 -11.09 -8.41 6.08
C PHE A 434 -10.09 -7.78 5.11
N LYS A 435 -9.26 -8.61 4.49
CA LYS A 435 -8.29 -8.17 3.48
C LYS A 435 -8.40 -9.08 2.27
N LYS A 436 -8.50 -8.48 1.09
CA LYS A 436 -8.39 -9.23 -0.17
C LYS A 436 -6.95 -9.67 -0.38
N SER A 437 -6.72 -10.97 -0.47
CA SER A 437 -5.44 -11.53 -0.89
C SER A 437 -5.67 -12.79 -1.71
N SER A 438 -4.67 -13.16 -2.51
CA SER A 438 -4.69 -14.38 -3.32
C SER A 438 -3.49 -15.22 -2.97
N PRO A 439 -3.61 -16.57 -2.96
CA PRO A 439 -2.44 -17.42 -3.08
C PRO A 439 -1.71 -17.00 -4.37
N PHE A 440 -0.42 -16.71 -4.23
CA PHE A 440 0.37 -16.18 -5.33
C PHE A 440 0.98 -17.33 -6.12
N SER A 441 0.47 -17.59 -7.32
CA SER A 441 1.21 -18.39 -8.30
C SER A 441 2.17 -17.46 -9.03
N ALA A 442 3.47 -17.65 -8.81
CA ALA A 442 4.53 -16.83 -9.42
C ALA A 442 4.45 -16.80 -10.95
N GLU A 443 3.92 -17.86 -11.58
CA GLU A 443 3.83 -18.01 -13.03
C GLU A 443 2.50 -17.54 -13.65
N HIS A 444 1.40 -17.58 -12.90
CA HIS A 444 0.07 -17.33 -13.45
C HIS A 444 -0.52 -15.98 -13.05
N GLY A 445 0.00 -15.36 -11.98
CA GLY A 445 -0.73 -14.30 -11.28
C GLY A 445 -1.95 -14.88 -10.56
N PRO A 446 -2.69 -14.05 -9.82
CA PRO A 446 -3.81 -14.52 -9.01
C PRO A 446 -5.06 -14.80 -9.85
N GLU A 447 -5.51 -16.06 -9.96
CA GLU A 447 -6.76 -16.37 -10.69
C GLU A 447 -8.00 -15.79 -9.97
N VAL A 448 -7.98 -15.73 -8.64
CA VAL A 448 -9.06 -15.16 -7.83
C VAL A 448 -8.46 -14.43 -6.62
N PHE A 449 -9.00 -13.26 -6.29
CA PHE A 449 -8.72 -12.60 -5.01
C PHE A 449 -9.80 -12.99 -4.00
N LEU A 450 -9.38 -13.61 -2.90
CA LEU A 450 -10.28 -14.07 -1.85
C LEU A 450 -10.39 -13.00 -0.76
N ASP A 451 -11.60 -12.79 -0.26
CA ASP A 451 -11.83 -12.03 0.97
C ASP A 451 -11.41 -12.89 2.16
N ASN A 452 -10.21 -12.63 2.67
CA ASN A 452 -9.67 -13.34 3.81
C ASN A 452 -10.07 -12.63 5.10
N LYS A 453 -10.74 -13.36 5.99
CA LYS A 453 -10.98 -12.93 7.36
C LYS A 453 -9.72 -13.22 8.19
N TRP A 454 -9.17 -12.17 8.76
CA TRP A 454 -8.02 -12.23 9.66
C TRP A 454 -8.49 -12.00 11.10
N ILE A 455 -7.96 -12.79 12.01
CA ILE A 455 -8.15 -12.67 13.44
C ILE A 455 -6.87 -12.11 14.03
N GLY A 456 -6.99 -11.04 14.80
CA GLY A 456 -5.87 -10.36 15.47
C GLY A 456 -5.91 -10.53 16.99
N ARG A 457 -4.72 -10.55 17.59
CA ARG A 457 -4.48 -10.41 19.04
C ARG A 457 -3.42 -9.33 19.28
N ARG A 458 -3.54 -8.61 20.40
CA ARG A 458 -2.62 -7.52 20.75
C ARG A 458 -1.63 -7.95 21.81
N PHE A 459 -0.37 -7.75 21.51
CA PHE A 459 0.77 -7.95 22.40
C PHE A 459 1.37 -6.58 22.70
N GLN A 460 1.40 -6.21 23.98
CA GLN A 460 1.73 -4.85 24.37
C GLN A 460 3.00 -4.78 25.23
N VAL A 461 3.80 -3.74 24.99
CA VAL A 461 4.92 -3.34 25.85
C VAL A 461 4.69 -1.89 26.29
N ARG A 462 4.79 -1.64 27.60
CA ARG A 462 4.67 -0.30 28.18
C ARG A 462 5.88 0.02 29.03
N ASP A 463 6.45 1.19 28.80
CA ASP A 463 7.45 1.79 29.68
C ASP A 463 6.87 3.11 30.18
N THR A 464 6.47 3.12 31.45
CA THR A 464 5.86 4.29 32.10
C THR A 464 6.86 5.41 32.35
N VAL A 465 8.16 5.08 32.52
CA VAL A 465 9.23 6.05 32.75
C VAL A 465 9.48 6.84 31.48
N ASN A 466 9.64 6.16 30.35
CA ASN A 466 9.86 6.79 29.05
C ASN A 466 8.58 7.27 28.37
N ARG A 467 7.39 7.00 28.95
CA ARG A 467 6.08 7.21 28.33
C ARG A 467 6.01 6.58 26.94
N PHE A 468 6.55 5.38 26.83
CA PHE A 468 6.62 4.61 25.61
C PHE A 468 5.56 3.51 25.64
N ASN A 469 4.79 3.42 24.55
CA ASN A 469 3.73 2.45 24.37
C ASN A 469 3.89 1.76 23.02
N PHE A 470 4.05 0.45 23.03
CA PHE A 470 4.15 -0.34 21.82
C PHE A 470 3.08 -1.42 21.79
N ASN A 471 2.25 -1.37 20.75
CA ASN A 471 1.23 -2.38 20.46
C ASN A 471 1.64 -3.14 19.21
N LEU A 472 1.81 -4.46 19.34
CA LEU A 472 1.97 -5.39 18.23
C LEU A 472 0.68 -6.19 18.05
N ASP A 473 -0.09 -5.85 17.02
CA ASP A 473 -1.32 -6.54 16.65
C ASP A 473 -0.98 -7.63 15.63
N VAL A 474 -0.95 -8.90 16.05
CA VAL A 474 -0.60 -10.03 15.17
C VAL A 474 -1.85 -10.69 14.62
N TYR A 475 -1.91 -10.85 13.29
CA TYR A 475 -3.06 -11.35 12.54
C TYR A 475 -2.77 -12.67 11.83
N ILE A 476 -3.68 -13.64 11.98
CA ILE A 476 -3.68 -14.93 11.27
C ILE A 476 -5.01 -15.10 10.53
N LYS A 477 -5.00 -15.78 9.38
CA LYS A 477 -6.24 -16.11 8.67
C LYS A 477 -7.11 -17.07 9.49
N GLU A 478 -8.39 -16.77 9.59
CA GLU A 478 -9.34 -17.61 10.34
C GLU A 478 -9.44 -19.03 9.78
N LYS A 479 -9.39 -19.16 8.45
CA LYS A 479 -9.46 -20.45 7.77
C LYS A 479 -8.26 -21.34 8.16
N GLU A 480 -7.05 -20.77 8.15
CA GLU A 480 -5.81 -21.47 8.53
C GLU A 480 -5.86 -21.92 10.00
N LEU A 481 -6.34 -21.07 10.91
CA LEU A 481 -6.54 -21.46 12.32
C LEU A 481 -7.48 -22.67 12.45
N LYS A 482 -8.61 -22.67 11.73
CA LYS A 482 -9.62 -23.74 11.82
C LYS A 482 -9.18 -25.05 11.20
N GLU A 483 -8.41 -24.99 10.12
CA GLU A 483 -8.02 -26.16 9.33
C GLU A 483 -6.75 -26.84 9.85
N GLU A 484 -5.82 -26.09 10.43
CA GLU A 484 -4.49 -26.61 10.77
C GLU A 484 -4.28 -27.02 12.24
N PHE A 485 -5.21 -26.72 13.14
CA PHE A 485 -5.07 -27.01 14.58
C PHE A 485 -6.22 -27.86 15.09
N ASN A 486 -5.90 -29.02 15.64
CA ASN A 486 -6.84 -29.87 16.36
C ASN A 486 -6.73 -29.62 17.88
N LYS A 487 -7.72 -30.11 18.64
CA LYS A 487 -7.78 -29.90 20.09
C LYS A 487 -6.63 -30.57 20.84
N GLU A 488 -6.14 -31.71 20.34
CA GLU A 488 -5.07 -32.49 20.95
C GLU A 488 -3.75 -31.71 20.97
N LEU A 489 -3.37 -31.13 19.82
CA LEU A 489 -2.14 -30.32 19.70
C LEU A 489 -2.19 -29.07 20.59
N LEU A 490 -3.35 -28.43 20.71
CA LEU A 490 -3.53 -27.27 21.60
C LEU A 490 -3.49 -27.66 23.09
N GLN A 491 -3.87 -28.89 23.44
CA GLN A 491 -3.76 -29.40 24.81
C GLN A 491 -2.33 -29.76 25.19
N GLU A 492 -1.52 -30.25 24.24
CA GLU A 492 -0.09 -30.53 24.44
C GLU A 492 0.71 -29.23 24.66
N TYR A 493 0.32 -28.14 23.98
CA TYR A 493 0.96 -26.83 24.08
C TYR A 493 -0.01 -25.72 24.53
N PRO A 494 -0.48 -25.74 25.80
CA PRO A 494 -1.53 -24.83 26.27
C PRO A 494 -1.08 -23.35 26.31
N ASN A 495 0.23 -23.11 26.42
CA ASN A 495 0.84 -21.77 26.43
C ASN A 495 1.43 -21.38 25.05
N SER A 496 1.05 -22.08 23.99
CA SER A 496 1.49 -21.74 22.64
C SER A 496 0.90 -20.41 22.17
N PHE A 497 1.62 -19.73 21.28
CA PHE A 497 1.17 -18.51 20.62
C PHE A 497 -0.24 -18.66 20.03
N VAL A 498 -0.49 -19.79 19.35
CA VAL A 498 -1.78 -20.07 18.69
C VAL A 498 -2.90 -20.36 19.68
N GLY A 499 -2.61 -20.98 20.84
CA GLY A 499 -3.61 -21.21 21.90
C GLY A 499 -4.33 -19.92 22.28
N HIS A 500 -3.61 -18.80 22.30
CA HIS A 500 -4.19 -17.49 22.57
C HIS A 500 -5.21 -17.04 21.54
N PHE A 501 -5.34 -17.63 20.34
CA PHE A 501 -6.38 -17.25 19.35
C PHE A 501 -7.69 -18.03 19.52
N PHE A 502 -7.67 -19.10 20.33
CA PHE A 502 -8.81 -19.96 20.64
C PHE A 502 -9.41 -19.71 22.02
N ALA A 503 -8.65 -19.07 22.92
CA ALA A 503 -9.07 -18.66 24.26
C ALA A 503 -10.17 -17.59 24.27
#